data_AF-T1FG14-F1
#
_entry.id   AF-T1FG14-F1
#
_cell.length_a   1.000
_cell.length_b   1.000
_cell.length_c   1.000
_cell.angle_alpha   90.00
_cell.angle_beta   90.00
_cell.angle_gamma   90.00
#
_symmetry.space_group_name_H-M   'P 1'
#
loop_
_entity.id
_entity.type
_entity.pdbx_description
1 polymer ?
#
loop_
_entity_poly.entity_id
_entity_poly.type
_entity_poly.pdbx_seq_one_letter_code
_entity_poly.pdbx_strand_id
1 'polypeptide(L)'
;MNDYLIRIFQKANLLAIKKPSGLIPDRNIRPDRYTLAPWSDGRCLMWHVTFPHTLADRHISNTLLGAGTAAISADDFKNSKYVDPLNGGPRLFVPVCVGAFGPIGKVTQQFFDNISARISEVSGDPNYNIYI
;
A
#
# COMPACT_ATOMS: atom_id res chain seq x y z
N MET A 1 -2.02 -10.60 -4.84
CA MET A 1 -1.86 -9.52 -3.85
C MET A 1 -3.01 -8.51 -3.86
N ASN A 2 -3.32 -7.80 -4.95
CA ASN A 2 -4.46 -6.87 -4.94
C ASN A 2 -5.80 -7.50 -4.52
N ASP A 3 -6.07 -8.74 -4.93
CA ASP A 3 -7.29 -9.44 -4.52
C ASP A 3 -7.21 -9.99 -3.08
N TYR A 4 -6.00 -10.25 -2.60
CA TYR A 4 -5.77 -10.60 -1.20
C TYR A 4 -6.07 -9.41 -0.29
N LEU A 5 -5.57 -8.22 -0.64
CA LEU A 5 -5.89 -6.98 0.06
C LEU A 5 -7.40 -6.70 0.09
N ILE A 6 -8.12 -6.91 -1.02
CA ILE A 6 -9.58 -6.77 -1.02
C ILE A 6 -10.25 -7.65 0.03
N ARG A 7 -9.84 -8.93 0.13
CA ARG A 7 -10.39 -9.83 1.15
C ARG A 7 -10.06 -9.37 2.56
N ILE A 8 -8.87 -8.81 2.78
CA ILE A 8 -8.48 -8.22 4.06
C ILE A 8 -9.36 -6.99 4.38
N PHE A 9 -9.54 -6.07 3.43
CA PHE A 9 -10.42 -4.91 3.61
C PHE A 9 -11.86 -5.33 3.92
N GLN A 10 -12.38 -6.37 3.26
CA GLN A 10 -13.71 -6.92 3.55
C GLN A 10 -13.82 -7.45 4.98
N LYS A 11 -12.79 -8.15 5.49
CA LYS A 11 -12.75 -8.58 6.90
C LYS A 11 -12.73 -7.41 7.88
N ALA A 12 -12.19 -6.27 7.46
CA ALA A 12 -12.20 -5.02 8.24
C ALA A 12 -13.50 -4.21 8.04
N ASN A 13 -14.54 -4.76 7.39
CA ASN A 13 -15.77 -4.05 7.01
C ASN A 13 -15.53 -2.79 6.15
N LEU A 14 -14.46 -2.79 5.35
CA LEU A 14 -14.12 -1.70 4.45
C LEU A 14 -14.37 -2.10 2.98
N LEU A 15 -15.09 -1.25 2.27
CA LEU A 15 -15.32 -1.41 0.83
C LEU A 15 -14.27 -0.64 0.03
N ALA A 16 -13.78 -1.26 -1.05
CA ALA A 16 -12.82 -0.66 -1.95
C ALA A 16 -13.14 -0.90 -3.43
N ILE A 17 -12.88 0.11 -4.24
CA ILE A 17 -13.12 0.12 -5.69
C ILE A 17 -11.83 -0.08 -6.48
N LYS A 18 -11.97 -0.62 -7.70
CA LYS A 18 -10.86 -0.91 -8.61
C LYS A 18 -10.58 0.30 -9.50
N LYS A 19 -9.30 0.70 -9.55
CA LYS A 19 -8.72 1.64 -10.51
C LYS A 19 -9.55 2.92 -10.71
N PRO A 20 -9.76 3.71 -9.65
CA PRO A 20 -10.48 4.98 -9.73
C PRO A 20 -9.77 5.97 -10.66
N SER A 21 -10.55 6.78 -11.38
CA SER A 21 -10.07 7.81 -12.29
C SER A 21 -10.39 9.21 -11.75
N GLY A 22 -9.63 10.22 -12.18
CA GLY A 22 -9.87 11.61 -11.78
C GLY A 22 -9.58 11.87 -10.30
N LEU A 23 -8.77 11.03 -9.65
CA LEU A 23 -8.47 11.21 -8.24
C LEU A 23 -7.52 12.39 -7.99
N ILE A 24 -6.52 12.59 -8.84
CA ILE A 24 -5.61 13.73 -8.74
C ILE A 24 -5.92 14.63 -9.95
N PRO A 25 -6.39 15.87 -9.74
CA PRO A 25 -6.60 16.82 -10.82
C PRO A 25 -5.32 17.00 -11.66
N ASP A 26 -5.48 17.18 -12.98
CA ASP A 26 -4.38 17.48 -13.92
C ASP A 26 -3.26 16.43 -13.99
N ARG A 27 -3.52 15.23 -13.48
CA ARG A 27 -2.59 14.10 -13.48
C ARG A 27 -3.33 12.85 -13.92
N ASN A 28 -2.85 12.21 -14.99
CA ASN A 28 -3.32 10.88 -15.38
C ASN A 28 -2.68 9.77 -14.50
N ILE A 29 -2.74 9.95 -13.19
CA ILE A 29 -2.19 9.02 -12.21
C ILE A 29 -3.33 8.16 -11.70
N ARG A 30 -3.18 6.84 -11.86
CA ARG A 30 -4.22 5.86 -11.56
C ARG A 30 -3.69 4.85 -10.54
N PRO A 31 -4.11 4.93 -9.26
CA PRO A 31 -3.78 3.89 -8.30
C PRO A 31 -4.47 2.57 -8.67
N ASP A 32 -4.08 1.50 -7.99
CA ASP A 32 -4.76 0.22 -8.22
C ASP A 32 -6.17 0.22 -7.66
N ARG A 33 -6.34 0.78 -6.45
CA ARG A 33 -7.58 0.71 -5.68
C ARG A 33 -7.72 1.88 -4.70
N TYR A 34 -8.92 2.03 -4.17
CA TYR A 34 -9.31 3.13 -3.28
C TYR A 34 -10.46 2.72 -2.35
N THR A 35 -10.43 3.12 -1.09
CA THR A 35 -11.49 2.85 -0.11
C THR A 35 -12.66 3.83 -0.29
N LEU A 36 -13.89 3.34 -0.18
CA LEU A 36 -15.08 4.21 -0.20
C LEU A 36 -15.36 4.85 1.16
N ALA A 37 -14.98 4.17 2.23
CA ALA A 37 -15.05 4.68 3.58
C ALA A 37 -13.71 5.34 3.98
N PRO A 38 -13.74 6.32 4.91
CA PRO A 38 -12.55 6.87 5.51
C PRO A 38 -11.68 5.78 6.15
N TRP A 39 -10.38 5.86 5.90
CA TRP A 39 -9.36 5.03 6.54
C TRP A 39 -8.89 5.67 7.84
N SER A 40 -8.30 6.87 7.78
CA SER A 40 -7.78 7.59 8.95
C SER A 40 -8.02 9.08 8.83
N ASP A 41 -8.35 9.75 9.93
CA ASP A 41 -8.58 11.20 10.00
C ASP A 41 -9.64 11.70 9.00
N GLY A 42 -10.68 10.90 8.75
CA GLY A 42 -11.70 11.22 7.74
C GLY A 42 -11.22 11.07 6.29
N ARG A 43 -9.97 10.65 6.05
CA ARG A 43 -9.37 10.53 4.71
C ARG A 43 -9.52 9.12 4.16
N CYS A 44 -9.90 9.02 2.89
CA CYS A 44 -9.96 7.73 2.18
C CYS A 44 -8.56 7.27 1.78
N LEU A 45 -8.35 5.96 1.77
CA LEU A 45 -7.07 5.36 1.43
C LEU A 45 -7.01 4.96 -0.03
N MET A 46 -5.89 5.29 -0.66
CA MET A 46 -5.50 4.88 -2.00
C MET A 46 -4.25 4.02 -1.90
N TRP A 47 -4.14 2.97 -2.71
CA TRP A 47 -2.91 2.17 -2.73
C TRP A 47 -2.58 1.66 -4.12
N HIS A 48 -1.32 1.28 -4.25
CA HIS A 48 -0.79 0.66 -5.45
C HIS A 48 0.19 -0.45 -5.06
N VAL A 49 -0.05 -1.65 -5.59
CA VAL A 49 0.80 -2.80 -5.30
C VAL A 49 1.94 -2.84 -6.30
N THR A 50 3.17 -2.95 -5.82
CA THR A 50 4.36 -3.03 -6.66
C THR A 50 5.21 -4.22 -6.27
N PHE A 51 5.70 -4.95 -7.25
CA PHE A 51 6.66 -6.03 -7.07
C PHE A 51 7.98 -5.65 -7.74
N PRO A 52 8.85 -4.88 -7.06
CA PRO A 52 10.15 -4.55 -7.62
C PRO A 52 10.98 -5.83 -7.74
N HIS A 53 11.44 -6.08 -8.96
CA HIS A 53 12.31 -7.22 -9.22
C HIS A 53 13.72 -6.88 -8.75
N THR A 54 14.17 -7.57 -7.71
CA THR A 54 15.47 -7.35 -7.05
C THR A 54 16.66 -7.51 -8.01
N LEU A 55 16.53 -8.37 -9.02
CA LEU A 55 17.58 -8.60 -10.04
C LEU A 55 17.44 -7.75 -11.31
N ALA A 56 16.45 -6.85 -11.38
CA ALA A 56 16.36 -5.98 -12.56
C ALA A 56 17.52 -4.99 -12.55
N ASP A 57 18.13 -4.72 -13.72
CA ASP A 57 19.34 -3.89 -13.86
C ASP A 57 19.25 -2.55 -13.12
N ARG A 58 18.10 -1.88 -13.20
CA ARG A 58 17.82 -0.61 -12.52
C ARG A 58 17.82 -0.66 -10.98
N HIS A 59 17.79 -1.86 -10.41
CA HIS A 59 17.78 -2.12 -8.97
C HIS A 59 19.04 -2.83 -8.50
N ILE A 60 19.93 -3.29 -9.39
CA ILE A 60 21.16 -4.01 -9.02
C ILE A 60 22.03 -3.18 -8.08
N SER A 61 22.20 -1.87 -8.35
CA SER A 61 22.93 -0.95 -7.47
C SER A 61 22.33 -0.87 -6.05
N ASN A 62 21.01 -0.94 -5.95
CA ASN A 62 20.29 -0.81 -4.68
C ASN A 62 20.27 -2.14 -3.93
N THR A 63 20.08 -3.26 -4.64
CA THR A 63 20.08 -4.63 -4.10
C THR A 63 21.38 -5.01 -3.40
N LEU A 64 22.52 -4.48 -3.87
CA LEU A 64 23.83 -4.67 -3.23
C LEU A 64 23.90 -4.08 -1.81
N LEU A 65 23.00 -3.17 -1.45
CA LEU A 65 22.97 -2.53 -0.13
C LEU A 65 22.29 -3.41 0.95
N GLY A 66 21.60 -4.49 0.55
CA GLY A 66 20.95 -5.41 1.48
C GLY A 66 19.57 -5.90 1.01
N ALA A 67 19.04 -6.90 1.70
CA ALA A 67 17.71 -7.43 1.42
C ALA A 67 16.62 -6.35 1.61
N GLY A 68 15.63 -6.30 0.70
CA GLY A 68 14.49 -5.37 0.78
C GLY A 68 14.73 -3.95 0.29
N THR A 69 15.96 -3.59 -0.08
CA THR A 69 16.32 -2.28 -0.66
C THR A 69 15.54 -1.95 -1.94
N ALA A 70 15.29 -2.94 -2.80
CA ALA A 70 14.45 -2.79 -3.98
C ALA A 70 12.98 -2.45 -3.62
N ALA A 71 12.45 -3.05 -2.56
CA ALA A 71 11.11 -2.75 -2.04
C ALA A 71 11.04 -1.32 -1.48
N ILE A 72 12.02 -0.92 -0.67
CA ILE A 72 12.13 0.43 -0.10
C ILE A 72 12.24 1.48 -1.21
N SER A 73 13.10 1.25 -2.21
CA SER A 73 13.25 2.18 -3.34
C SER A 73 11.95 2.34 -4.14
N ALA A 74 11.16 1.26 -4.26
CA ALA A 74 9.87 1.31 -4.92
C ALA A 74 8.81 2.04 -4.07
N ASP A 75 8.84 1.86 -2.74
CA ASP A 75 8.01 2.62 -1.81
C ASP A 75 8.28 4.12 -1.97
N ASP A 76 9.54 4.55 -1.91
CA ASP A 76 9.93 5.96 -2.04
C ASP A 76 9.49 6.56 -3.38
N PHE A 77 9.75 5.84 -4.48
CA PHE A 77 9.33 6.29 -5.81
C PHE A 77 7.80 6.45 -5.93
N LYS A 78 7.04 5.52 -5.35
CA LYS A 78 5.58 5.61 -5.34
C LYS A 78 5.10 6.71 -4.42
N ASN A 79 5.72 6.91 -3.25
CA ASN A 79 5.39 8.01 -2.36
C ASN A 79 5.56 9.36 -3.06
N SER A 80 6.71 9.64 -3.69
CA SER A 80 6.89 10.91 -4.43
C SER A 80 5.86 11.09 -5.56
N LYS A 81 5.52 9.99 -6.24
CA LYS A 81 4.54 10.04 -7.34
C LYS A 81 3.12 10.37 -6.88
N TYR A 82 2.71 9.91 -5.70
CA TYR A 82 1.31 9.98 -5.27
C TYR A 82 1.07 10.87 -4.06
N VAL A 83 1.99 10.99 -3.12
CA VAL A 83 1.84 11.81 -1.91
C VAL A 83 2.09 13.28 -2.23
N ASP A 84 3.16 13.61 -2.96
CA ASP A 84 3.51 15.00 -3.27
C ASP A 84 2.34 15.74 -3.97
N PRO A 85 1.66 15.15 -4.98
CA PRO A 85 0.53 15.82 -5.62
C PRO A 85 -0.74 15.88 -4.76
N LEU A 86 -0.87 15.07 -3.71
CA LEU A 86 -2.03 15.11 -2.83
C LEU A 86 -2.00 16.31 -1.88
N ASN A 87 -0.82 16.87 -1.59
CA ASN A 87 -0.61 18.09 -0.80
C ASN A 87 -1.49 18.17 0.48
N GLY A 88 -1.58 17.08 1.24
CA GLY A 88 -2.37 17.03 2.48
C GLY A 88 -3.90 17.00 2.30
N GLY A 89 -4.38 16.77 1.08
CA GLY A 89 -5.81 16.68 0.76
C GLY A 89 -6.56 15.53 1.45
N PRO A 90 -7.83 15.27 1.08
CA PRO A 90 -8.72 14.36 1.80
C PRO A 90 -8.38 12.86 1.61
N ARG A 91 -7.18 12.55 1.12
CA ARG A 91 -6.79 11.21 0.70
C ARG A 91 -5.42 10.88 1.20
N LEU A 92 -5.27 9.61 1.56
CA LEU A 92 -4.02 9.00 1.95
C LEU A 92 -3.54 8.09 0.83
N PHE A 93 -2.23 8.01 0.66
CA PHE A 93 -1.63 7.03 -0.23
C PHE A 93 -0.69 6.12 0.56
N VAL A 94 -0.79 4.83 0.28
CA VAL A 94 0.14 3.81 0.78
C VAL A 94 0.70 3.02 -0.40
N PRO A 95 2.02 3.01 -0.61
CA PRO A 95 2.65 2.03 -1.48
C PRO A 95 2.68 0.68 -0.77
N VAL A 96 2.30 -0.37 -1.49
CA VAL A 96 2.43 -1.75 -1.02
C VAL A 96 3.49 -2.43 -1.88
N CYS A 97 4.74 -2.40 -1.43
CA CYS A 97 5.87 -2.94 -2.17
C CYS A 97 6.38 -4.23 -1.54
N VAL A 98 6.35 -5.31 -2.32
CA VAL A 98 6.87 -6.62 -1.94
C VAL A 98 7.99 -7.00 -2.89
N GLY A 99 9.20 -7.12 -2.36
CA GLY A 99 10.36 -7.53 -3.15
C GLY A 99 10.14 -8.93 -3.74
N ALA A 100 10.86 -9.24 -4.83
CA ALA A 100 10.70 -10.51 -5.56
C ALA A 100 10.80 -11.78 -4.68
N PHE A 101 11.52 -11.70 -3.55
CA PHE A 101 11.72 -12.81 -2.62
C PHE A 101 10.98 -12.65 -1.28
N GLY A 102 10.05 -11.69 -1.18
CA GLY A 102 9.25 -11.47 0.02
C GLY A 102 9.60 -10.24 0.89
N PRO A 103 10.82 -9.67 0.92
CA PRO A 103 11.10 -8.53 1.78
C PRO A 103 10.17 -7.34 1.51
N ILE A 104 9.63 -6.77 2.58
CA ILE A 104 8.78 -5.56 2.55
C ILE A 104 9.44 -4.43 3.34
N GLY A 105 9.14 -3.20 2.93
CA GLY A 105 9.58 -2.00 3.64
C GLY A 105 8.73 -1.72 4.88
N LYS A 106 9.20 -0.80 5.74
CA LYS A 106 8.49 -0.37 6.96
C LYS A 106 7.10 0.20 6.66
N VAL A 107 6.94 0.92 5.55
CA VAL A 107 5.64 1.51 5.16
C VAL A 107 4.63 0.42 4.88
N THR A 108 5.03 -0.59 4.10
CA THR A 108 4.19 -1.74 3.79
C THR A 108 3.86 -2.54 5.06
N GLN A 109 4.86 -2.78 5.94
CA GLN A 109 4.63 -3.46 7.23
C GLN A 109 3.63 -2.71 8.10
N GLN A 110 3.82 -1.41 8.33
CA GLN A 110 2.91 -0.58 9.12
C GLN A 110 1.48 -0.58 8.58
N PHE A 111 1.32 -0.61 7.26
CA PHE A 111 0.02 -0.74 6.64
C PHE A 111 -0.67 -2.06 7.01
N PHE A 112 0.05 -3.17 6.98
CA PHE A 112 -0.47 -4.47 7.38
C PHE A 112 -0.76 -4.55 8.89
N ASP A 113 0.10 -3.97 9.73
CA ASP A 113 -0.15 -3.90 11.18
C ASP A 113 -1.44 -3.13 11.47
N ASN A 114 -1.64 -1.97 10.81
CA ASN A 114 -2.83 -1.14 10.97
C ASN A 114 -4.12 -1.84 10.52
N ILE A 115 -4.10 -2.57 9.40
CA ILE A 115 -5.29 -3.28 8.94
C ILE A 115 -5.54 -4.54 9.77
N SER A 116 -4.50 -5.19 10.29
CA SER A 116 -4.62 -6.31 11.23
C SER A 116 -5.32 -5.88 12.52
N ALA A 117 -4.89 -4.76 13.11
CA ALA A 117 -5.51 -4.21 14.30
C ALA A 117 -7.01 -3.90 14.10
N ARG A 118 -7.39 -3.30 12.97
CA ARG A 118 -8.80 -3.07 12.64
C ARG A 118 -9.61 -4.36 12.52
N ILE A 119 -9.02 -5.42 11.95
CA ILE A 119 -9.71 -6.71 11.86
C ILE A 119 -9.85 -7.34 13.23
N SER A 120 -8.86 -7.22 14.11
CA SER A 120 -8.98 -7.66 15.50
C SER A 120 -10.14 -6.95 16.22
N GLU A 121 -10.27 -5.64 16.04
CA GLU A 121 -11.37 -4.86 16.61
C GLU A 121 -12.75 -5.30 16.07
N VAL A 122 -12.85 -5.55 14.77
CA VAL A 122 -14.12 -5.97 14.13
C VAL A 122 -14.49 -7.41 14.47
N SER A 123 -13.50 -8.31 14.52
CA SER A 123 -13.74 -9.75 14.73
C SER A 123 -13.81 -10.15 16.20
N GLY A 124 -13.25 -9.33 17.11
CA GLY A 124 -13.07 -9.67 18.51
C GLY A 124 -11.91 -10.64 18.77
N ASP A 125 -11.11 -10.99 17.75
CA ASP A 125 -9.93 -11.85 17.88
C ASP A 125 -8.65 -10.99 18.08
N PRO A 126 -8.09 -10.92 19.30
CA PRO A 126 -6.90 -10.13 19.57
C PRO A 126 -5.63 -10.70 18.94
N ASN A 127 -5.66 -11.95 18.44
CA ASN A 127 -4.52 -12.62 17.84
C ASN A 127 -4.57 -12.66 16.31
N TYR A 128 -5.50 -11.90 15.69
CA TYR A 128 -5.58 -11.83 14.24
C TYR A 128 -4.26 -11.30 13.66
N ASN A 129 -3.66 -12.07 12.77
CA ASN A 129 -2.43 -11.71 12.10
C ASN A 129 -2.55 -11.92 10.59
N ILE A 130 -1.87 -11.05 9.83
CA ILE A 130 -1.81 -11.08 8.38
C ILE A 130 -0.43 -11.57 7.98
N TYR A 131 -0.41 -12.68 7.25
CA TYR A 131 0.82 -13.28 6.72
C TYR A 131 1.02 -12.81 5.27
N ILE A 132 2.23 -12.35 4.97
CA ILE A 132 2.61 -11.74 3.68
C ILE A 132 3.79 -12.51 3.10
#